data_AF-A0A6M6JV85-F1
#
_entry.id   AF-A0A6M6JV85-F1
#
_cell.length_a   1.000
_cell.length_b   1.000
_cell.length_c   1.000
_cell.angle_alpha   90.00
_cell.angle_beta   90.00
_cell.angle_gamma   90.00
#
_symmetry.space_group_name_H-M   'P 1'
#
loop_
_entity.id
_entity.type
_entity.pdbx_description
1 polymer ?
#
loop_
_entity_poly.entity_id
_entity_poly.type
_entity_poly.pdbx_seq_one_letter_code
_entity_poly.pdbx_strand_id
1 'polypeptide(L)'
;MPGRRLQLGDGRSIGSAIVFRNRTGVEQGRQRLTRIETDRIDYRLRNKGPRGREMTPEVDFRLEALDDTRTRVHLDFRATAPLPPGARQLAELLLGRRVRRLHVKDLELLKAHVENAPAQTS
;
A
#
# COMPACT_ATOMS: atom_id res chain seq x y z
N MET A 1 10.58 9.33 13.50
CA MET A 1 9.59 9.55 14.57
C MET A 1 8.25 8.98 14.10
N PRO A 2 7.66 7.95 14.73
CA PRO A 2 6.48 7.30 14.17
C PRO A 2 5.26 8.22 14.29
N GLY A 3 4.56 8.42 13.17
CA GLY A 3 3.29 9.11 13.12
C GLY A 3 2.16 8.24 13.67
N ARG A 4 1.05 8.86 14.08
CA ARG A 4 -0.15 8.15 14.53
C ARG A 4 -0.92 7.65 13.30
N ARG A 5 -1.18 6.34 13.24
CA ARG A 5 -2.07 5.71 12.26
C ARG A 5 -3.50 5.75 12.80
N LEU A 6 -4.44 6.24 12.01
CA LEU A 6 -5.87 6.26 12.31
C LEU A 6 -6.61 5.45 11.24
N GLN A 7 -7.46 4.52 11.65
CA GLN A 7 -8.38 3.83 10.75
C GLN A 7 -9.72 4.57 10.72
N LEU A 8 -10.20 4.85 9.52
CA LEU A 8 -11.53 5.39 9.25
C LEU A 8 -12.35 4.29 8.57
N GLY A 9 -13.52 3.99 9.13
CA GLY A 9 -14.36 2.87 8.70
C GLY A 9 -13.90 1.51 9.22
N ASP A 10 -14.45 0.45 8.64
CA ASP A 10 -14.26 -0.94 9.05
C ASP A 10 -12.94 -1.57 8.52
N GLY A 11 -12.24 -0.88 7.62
CA GLY A 11 -11.02 -1.37 6.98
C GLY A 11 -11.25 -2.46 5.92
N ARG A 12 -12.51 -2.81 5.62
CA ARG A 12 -12.90 -3.88 4.69
C ARG A 12 -13.87 -3.44 3.61
N SER A 13 -14.53 -2.30 3.78
CA SER A 13 -15.48 -1.74 2.81
C SER A 13 -14.82 -0.67 1.93
N ILE A 14 -15.30 -0.54 0.69
CA ILE A 14 -14.90 0.55 -0.21
C ILE A 14 -15.12 1.90 0.49
N GLY A 15 -14.12 2.78 0.45
CA GLY A 15 -14.14 4.05 1.15
C GLY A 15 -13.43 4.06 2.50
N SER A 16 -13.24 2.89 3.13
CA SER A 16 -12.41 2.77 4.34
C SER A 16 -11.00 3.27 4.07
N ALA A 17 -10.40 3.92 5.07
CA ALA A 17 -9.13 4.60 4.89
C ALA A 17 -8.23 4.50 6.12
N ILE A 18 -6.93 4.47 5.86
CA ILE A 18 -5.88 4.63 6.86
C ILE A 18 -5.28 6.01 6.68
N VAL A 19 -5.32 6.83 7.74
CA VAL A 19 -4.73 8.17 7.75
C VAL A 19 -3.47 8.16 8.60
N PHE A 20 -2.38 8.64 8.02
CA PHE A 20 -1.09 8.79 8.68
C PHE A 20 -0.94 10.26 9.09
N ARG A 21 -0.82 10.51 10.40
CA ARG A 21 -0.65 11.86 10.96
C ARG A 21 0.70 11.99 11.65
N ASN A 22 1.31 13.16 11.59
CA ASN A 22 2.48 13.47 12.42
C ASN A 22 2.07 13.72 13.89
N ARG A 23 3.03 14.05 14.75
CA ARG A 23 2.79 14.32 16.17
C ARG A 23 1.93 15.56 16.43
N THR A 24 1.91 16.52 15.50
CA THR A 24 1.08 17.72 15.59
C THR A 24 -0.33 17.50 15.04
N GLY A 25 -0.68 16.25 14.67
CA GLY A 25 -2.00 15.89 14.15
C GLY A 25 -2.19 16.16 12.65
N VAL A 26 -1.19 16.69 11.96
CA VAL A 26 -1.26 17.02 10.52
C VAL A 26 -1.17 15.74 9.68
N GLU A 27 -2.15 15.57 8.78
CA GLU A 27 -2.16 14.48 7.79
C GLU A 27 -0.91 14.55 6.89
N GLN A 28 -0.12 13.48 6.93
CA GLN A 28 1.06 13.26 6.10
C GLN A 28 0.75 12.33 4.93
N GLY A 29 -0.25 11.47 5.10
CA GLY A 29 -0.71 10.61 4.05
C GLY A 29 -2.04 9.94 4.37
N ARG A 30 -2.67 9.41 3.33
CA ARG A 30 -3.93 8.68 3.39
C ARG A 30 -3.90 7.55 2.37
N GLN A 31 -4.28 6.36 2.80
CA GLN A 31 -4.53 5.22 1.94
C GLN A 31 -6.02 4.92 2.01
N ARG A 32 -6.72 4.94 0.88
CA ARG A 32 -8.15 4.69 0.78
C ARG A 32 -8.39 3.45 -0.05
N LEU A 33 -9.23 2.55 0.44
CA LEU A 33 -9.72 1.39 -0.29
C LEU A 33 -10.71 1.87 -1.36
N THR A 34 -10.39 1.64 -2.64
CA THR A 34 -11.16 2.16 -3.77
C THR A 34 -11.88 1.08 -4.56
N ARG A 35 -11.37 -0.16 -4.55
CA ARG A 35 -11.99 -1.29 -5.24
C ARG A 35 -11.77 -2.58 -4.46
N ILE A 36 -12.79 -3.43 -4.44
CA ILE A 36 -12.74 -4.78 -3.91
C ILE A 36 -13.47 -5.66 -4.89
N GLU A 37 -12.77 -6.68 -5.38
CA GLU A 37 -13.27 -7.75 -6.20
C GLU A 37 -12.79 -9.08 -5.61
N THR A 38 -13.31 -10.19 -6.11
CA THR A 38 -12.98 -11.52 -5.58
C THR A 38 -11.47 -11.82 -5.63
N ASP A 39 -10.79 -11.38 -6.68
CA ASP A 39 -9.38 -11.63 -6.95
C ASP A 39 -8.52 -10.35 -6.87
N ARG A 40 -9.11 -9.20 -6.53
CA ARG A 40 -8.41 -7.92 -6.65
C ARG A 40 -8.81 -6.89 -5.60
N ILE A 41 -7.83 -6.15 -5.09
CA ILE A 41 -8.05 -5.06 -4.14
C ILE A 41 -7.20 -3.85 -4.54
N ASP A 42 -7.86 -2.71 -4.81
CA ASP A 42 -7.17 -1.47 -5.17
C ASP A 42 -7.22 -0.46 -4.03
N TYR A 43 -6.08 0.15 -3.76
CA TYR A 43 -5.92 1.28 -2.85
C TYR A 43 -5.38 2.49 -3.58
N ARG A 44 -5.97 3.66 -3.29
CA ARG A 44 -5.42 4.95 -3.67
C ARG A 44 -4.72 5.60 -2.49
N LEU A 45 -3.48 5.96 -2.69
CA LEU A 45 -2.66 6.66 -1.72
C LEU A 45 -2.63 8.15 -2.07
N ARG A 46 -2.54 8.98 -1.04
CA ARG A 46 -2.32 10.42 -1.13
C ARG A 46 -1.29 10.76 -0.08
N ASN A 47 -0.07 11.06 -0.49
CA ASN A 47 1.05 11.32 0.40
C ASN A 47 1.71 12.66 0.07
N LYS A 48 2.30 13.31 1.07
CA LYS A 48 3.21 14.43 0.81
C LYS A 48 4.56 13.87 0.33
N GLY A 49 4.89 14.13 -0.92
CA GLY A 49 6.18 13.88 -1.54
C GLY A 49 7.24 14.91 -1.15
N PRO A 50 8.44 14.81 -1.75
CA PRO A 50 9.53 15.74 -1.51
C PRO A 50 9.11 17.20 -1.70
N ARG A 51 9.58 18.09 -0.83
CA ARG A 51 9.20 19.53 -0.80
C ARG A 51 7.70 19.80 -0.57
N GLY A 52 6.97 18.84 0.01
CA GLY A 52 5.57 19.01 0.36
C GLY A 52 4.60 18.88 -0.82
N ARG A 53 5.08 18.48 -2.01
CA ARG A 53 4.22 18.26 -3.18
C ARG A 53 3.32 17.04 -2.96
N GLU A 54 2.08 17.14 -3.38
CA GLU A 54 1.16 16.01 -3.27
C GLU A 54 1.50 14.93 -4.30
N MET A 55 1.53 13.68 -3.87
CA MET A 55 1.73 12.51 -4.72
C MET A 55 0.56 11.55 -4.50
N THR A 56 0.02 10.99 -5.58
CA THR A 56 -1.14 10.08 -5.53
C THR A 56 -0.80 8.70 -6.09
N PRO A 57 -0.06 7.85 -5.34
CA PRO A 57 0.20 6.49 -5.77
C PRO A 57 -1.07 5.64 -5.80
N GLU A 58 -1.01 4.56 -6.56
CA GLU A 58 -1.98 3.49 -6.58
C GLU A 58 -1.27 2.18 -6.21
N VAL A 59 -1.91 1.39 -5.37
CA VAL A 59 -1.48 0.03 -5.01
C VAL A 59 -2.59 -0.91 -5.40
N ASP A 60 -2.25 -1.96 -6.12
CA ASP A 60 -3.14 -3.00 -6.59
C ASP A 60 -2.62 -4.35 -6.08
N PHE A 61 -3.49 -5.10 -5.40
CA PHE A 61 -3.24 -6.48 -5.01
C PHE A 61 -4.09 -7.40 -5.87
N ARG A 62 -3.44 -8.32 -6.59
CA ARG A 62 -4.12 -9.36 -7.39
C ARG A 62 -3.81 -10.73 -6.84
N LEU A 63 -4.83 -11.58 -6.78
CA LEU A 63 -4.76 -12.95 -6.31
C LEU A 63 -4.86 -13.89 -7.50
N GLU A 64 -3.92 -14.82 -7.60
CA GLU A 64 -3.88 -15.84 -8.64
C GLU A 64 -3.75 -17.21 -7.98
N ALA A 65 -4.72 -18.10 -8.19
CA ALA A 65 -4.61 -19.47 -7.72
C ALA A 65 -3.50 -20.20 -8.51
N LEU A 66 -2.55 -20.80 -7.80
CA LEU A 66 -1.55 -21.68 -8.41
C LEU A 66 -2.02 -23.14 -8.41
N ASP A 67 -2.75 -23.52 -7.36
CA ASP A 67 -3.49 -24.77 -7.21
C ASP A 67 -4.52 -24.62 -6.08
N ASP A 68 -5.19 -25.72 -5.71
CA ASP A 68 -6.25 -25.75 -4.69
C ASP A 68 -5.79 -25.33 -3.28
N THR A 69 -4.49 -25.25 -3.04
CA THR A 69 -3.90 -24.97 -1.72
C THR A 69 -2.98 -23.75 -1.70
N ARG A 70 -2.62 -23.19 -2.87
CA ARG A 70 -1.63 -22.12 -2.99
C ARG A 70 -2.16 -20.97 -3.83
N THR A 71 -2.07 -19.78 -3.26
CA THR A 71 -2.38 -18.51 -3.94
C THR A 71 -1.12 -17.67 -4.09
N ARG A 72 -0.88 -17.16 -5.29
CA ARG A 72 0.09 -16.11 -5.56
C ARG A 72 -0.55 -14.75 -5.37
N VAL A 73 0.12 -13.88 -4.64
CA VAL A 73 -0.27 -12.48 -4.48
C VAL A 73 0.67 -11.61 -5.31
N HIS A 74 0.12 -10.87 -6.26
CA HIS A 74 0.82 -9.83 -7.00
C HIS A 74 0.55 -8.48 -6.33
N LEU A 75 1.61 -7.71 -6.08
CA LEU A 75 1.52 -6.35 -5.57
C LEU A 75 2.10 -5.40 -6.62
N ASP A 76 1.21 -4.63 -7.25
CA ASP A 76 1.56 -3.62 -8.23
C ASP A 76 1.50 -2.24 -7.58
N PHE A 77 2.61 -1.49 -7.64
CA PHE A 77 2.68 -0.11 -7.15
C PHE A 77 2.92 0.83 -8.32
N ARG A 78 2.02 1.81 -8.49
CA ARG A 78 2.12 2.84 -9.52
C ARG A 78 2.20 4.19 -8.84
N ALA A 79 3.31 4.90 -9.03
CA ALA A 79 3.42 6.29 -8.58
C ALA A 79 3.95 7.14 -9.71
N THR A 80 3.25 8.23 -10.00
CA THR A 80 3.80 9.31 -10.82
C THR A 80 4.44 10.33 -9.88
N ALA A 81 5.77 10.40 -9.86
CA ALA A 81 6.46 11.41 -9.07
C ALA A 81 6.22 12.79 -9.70
N PRO A 82 5.76 13.81 -8.94
CA PRO A 82 5.57 15.16 -9.45
C PRO A 82 6.93 15.90 -9.52
N LEU A 83 7.87 15.35 -10.29
CA LEU A 83 9.25 15.84 -10.40
C LEU A 83 9.57 16.32 -11.82
N PRO A 84 10.45 17.35 -11.96
CA PRO A 84 10.96 17.77 -13.25
C PRO A 84 11.68 16.60 -13.97
N PRO A 85 11.69 16.55 -15.31
CA PRO A 85 12.22 15.43 -16.10
C PRO A 85 13.63 14.98 -15.67
N GLY A 86 14.53 15.92 -15.36
CA GLY A 86 15.92 15.62 -14.97
C GLY A 86 16.10 15.02 -13.57
N ALA A 87 15.14 15.22 -12.64
CA ALA A 87 15.17 14.65 -11.29
C ALA A 87 14.31 13.39 -11.16
N ARG A 88 13.50 13.08 -12.18
CA ARG A 88 12.51 12.01 -12.18
C ARG A 88 13.17 10.63 -12.13
N GLN A 89 14.17 10.36 -12.97
CA GLN A 89 14.82 9.03 -13.03
C GLN A 89 15.52 8.65 -11.72
N LEU A 90 16.31 9.55 -11.13
CA LEU A 90 17.01 9.29 -9.86
C LEU A 90 16.02 9.09 -8.70
N ALA A 91 14.96 9.90 -8.64
CA ALA A 91 13.95 9.77 -7.61
C ALA A 91 13.08 8.52 -7.80
N GLU A 92 12.68 8.18 -9.02
CA GLU A 92 11.96 6.92 -9.32
C GLU A 92 12.81 5.70 -8.94
N LEU A 93 14.12 5.74 -9.20
CA LEU A 93 15.02 4.63 -8.89
C LEU A 93 15.27 4.49 -7.38
N LEU A 94 15.44 5.60 -6.66
CA LEU A 94 15.63 5.59 -5.20
C LEU A 94 14.33 5.28 -4.43
N LEU A 95 13.22 5.92 -4.81
CA LEU A 95 11.90 5.65 -4.24
C LEU A 95 11.47 4.23 -4.59
N GLY A 96 11.67 3.79 -5.84
CA GLY A 96 11.37 2.44 -6.29
C GLY A 96 12.08 1.39 -5.45
N ARG A 97 13.39 1.54 -5.18
CA ARG A 97 14.14 0.59 -4.33
C ARG A 97 13.66 0.58 -2.87
N ARG A 98 13.30 1.73 -2.31
CA ARG A 98 12.81 1.83 -0.92
C ARG A 98 11.41 1.26 -0.78
N VAL A 99 10.51 1.63 -1.70
CA VAL A 99 9.13 1.16 -1.78
C VAL A 99 9.10 -0.35 -2.02
N ARG A 100 9.93 -0.86 -2.94
CA ARG A 100 10.08 -2.30 -3.18
C ARG A 100 10.50 -3.06 -1.92
N ARG A 101 11.49 -2.56 -1.17
CA ARG A 101 11.90 -3.21 0.10
C ARG A 101 10.78 -3.22 1.14
N LEU A 102 9.99 -2.14 1.22
CA LEU A 102 8.85 -2.08 2.13
C LEU A 102 7.79 -3.11 1.73
N HIS A 103 7.45 -3.18 0.44
CA HIS A 103 6.47 -4.12 -0.10
C HIS A 103 6.90 -5.58 0.06
N VAL A 104 8.18 -5.90 -0.14
CA VAL A 104 8.69 -7.26 0.13
C VAL A 104 8.46 -7.61 1.60
N LYS A 105 8.79 -6.72 2.53
CA LYS A 105 8.58 -6.95 3.96
C LYS A 105 7.09 -7.08 4.32
N ASP A 106 6.22 -6.29 3.70
CA ASP A 106 4.78 -6.38 3.92
C ASP A 106 4.23 -7.73 3.44
N LEU A 107 4.71 -8.23 2.29
CA LEU A 107 4.34 -9.55 1.76
C LEU A 107 4.88 -10.70 2.63
N GLU A 108 6.10 -10.58 3.16
CA GLU A 108 6.67 -11.53 4.12
C GLU A 108 5.82 -11.62 5.39
N LEU A 109 5.40 -10.47 5.93
CA LEU A 109 4.51 -10.42 7.10
C LEU A 109 3.13 -10.99 6.80
N LEU A 110 2.58 -10.71 5.62
CA LEU A 110 1.30 -11.29 5.19
C LEU A 110 1.41 -12.81 5.08
N LYS A 111 2.46 -13.32 4.43
CA LYS A 111 2.70 -14.75 4.31
C LYS A 111 2.80 -15.40 5.69
N ALA A 112 3.63 -14.85 6.58
CA ALA A 112 3.76 -15.36 7.95
C ALA A 112 2.42 -15.31 8.70
N HIS A 113 1.61 -14.26 8.51
CA HIS A 113 0.29 -14.17 9.15
C HIS A 113 -0.67 -15.26 8.66
N VAL A 114 -0.70 -15.51 7.36
CA VAL A 114 -1.56 -16.54 6.75
C VAL A 114 -1.09 -17.96 7.13
N GLU A 115 0.21 -18.21 7.12
CA GLU A 115 0.78 -19.52 7.48
C GLU A 115 0.65 -19.85 8.96
N ASN A 116 0.66 -18.84 9.84
CA ASN A 116 0.46 -19.01 11.28
C ASN A 116 -1.00 -18.86 11.72
N ALA A 117 -1.91 -18.48 10.82
CA ALA A 117 -3.33 -18.48 11.14
C ALA A 117 -3.79 -19.95 11.24
N PRO A 118 -4.54 -20.32 12.30
CA PRO A 118 -5.18 -21.64 12.32
C PRO A 118 -6.02 -21.74 11.05
N ALA A 119 -5.93 -22.88 10.35
CA ALA A 119 -6.73 -23.14 9.17
C ALA A 119 -8.18 -22.75 9.49
N GLN A 120 -8.70 -21.72 8.83
CA GLN A 120 -10.10 -21.36 8.95
C GLN A 120 -10.86 -22.48 8.25
N THR A 121 -11.19 -23.51 9.01
CA THR A 121 -12.13 -24.56 8.62
C THR A 121 -13.45 -23.85 8.30
N SER A 122 -13.72 -23.70 7.02
CA SER A 122 -15.08 -23.42 6.52
C SER A 122 -15.83 -24.74 6.39
#